data_AF-A0A258BG08-F1
#
_entry.id   AF-A0A258BG08-F1
#
_cell.length_a   1.000
_cell.length_b   1.000
_cell.length_c   1.000
_cell.angle_alpha   90.00
_cell.angle_beta   90.00
_cell.angle_gamma   90.00
#
_symmetry.space_group_name_H-M   'P 1'
#
loop_
_entity.id
_entity.type
_entity.pdbx_description
1 polymer ?
#
loop_
_entity_poly.entity_id
_entity_poly.type
_entity_poly.pdbx_seq_one_letter_code
_entity_poly.pdbx_strand_id
1 'polypeptide(L)'
;MNKRRFLSLMGLSGAATALAGCSTLSAFNTLTPKDGDSERLAQNIAYGEGERHTYDIYSPRKGAQNLPVIVFFYGGGWNSGSKDDYAWMGRALAALGYIVAVPDYRLVPGVRYPDFLTDSAAAVRHVT
;
A
#
# COMPACT_ATOMS: atom_id res chain seq x y z
N MET A 1 46.76 25.90 -5.06
CA MET A 1 45.31 25.75 -5.29
C MET A 1 44.82 24.55 -4.47
N ASN A 2 44.06 24.79 -3.39
CA ASN A 2 43.92 23.84 -2.27
C ASN A 2 42.99 22.65 -2.55
N LYS A 3 43.51 21.43 -2.42
CA LYS A 3 42.82 20.12 -2.58
C LYS A 3 41.56 19.95 -1.71
N ARG A 4 41.39 20.79 -0.67
CA ARG A 4 40.23 20.76 0.24
C ARG A 4 38.92 21.30 -0.34
N ARG A 5 38.95 22.06 -1.45
CA ARG A 5 37.72 22.55 -2.09
C ARG A 5 37.11 21.56 -3.10
N PHE A 6 37.87 20.56 -3.53
CA PHE A 6 37.39 19.59 -4.54
C PHE A 6 36.56 18.45 -3.92
N LEU A 7 36.80 18.11 -2.64
CA LEU A 7 36.03 17.06 -1.95
C LEU A 7 34.62 17.49 -1.51
N SER A 8 34.30 18.78 -1.49
CA SER A 8 32.98 19.26 -1.04
C SER A 8 31.90 19.23 -2.13
N LEU A 9 32.27 19.02 -3.41
CA LEU A 9 31.32 19.01 -4.54
C LEU A 9 30.89 17.61 -5.00
N MET A 10 31.60 16.55 -4.60
CA MET A 10 31.17 15.16 -4.86
C MET A 10 30.21 14.59 -3.79
N GLY A 11 30.08 15.24 -2.63
CA GLY A 11 29.19 14.79 -1.56
C GLY A 11 27.70 15.07 -1.79
N LEU A 12 27.35 16.03 -2.65
CA LEU A 12 25.94 16.40 -2.91
C LEU A 12 25.31 15.71 -4.13
N SER A 13 26.10 15.03 -4.98
CA SER A 13 25.54 14.32 -6.14
C SER A 13 25.14 12.86 -5.86
N GLY A 14 25.56 12.30 -4.72
CA GLY A 14 25.30 10.89 -4.38
C GLY A 14 23.92 10.60 -3.78
N ALA A 15 23.21 11.62 -3.28
CA ALA A 15 21.90 11.42 -2.66
C ALA A 15 20.73 11.45 -3.68
N ALA A 16 20.96 11.95 -4.89
CA ALA A 16 19.91 12.09 -5.90
C ALA A 16 19.70 10.83 -6.77
N THR A 17 20.66 9.91 -6.80
CA THR A 17 20.60 8.69 -7.63
C THR A 17 19.97 7.49 -6.92
N ALA A 18 19.66 7.59 -5.62
CA ALA A 18 19.01 6.51 -4.87
C ALA A 18 17.49 6.39 -5.10
N LEU A 19 16.88 7.31 -5.87
CA LEU A 19 15.43 7.31 -6.13
C LEU A 19 15.01 6.55 -7.39
N ALA A 20 15.96 6.00 -8.16
CA ALA A 20 15.62 5.26 -9.39
C ALA A 20 15.06 3.85 -9.15
N GLY A 21 15.09 3.35 -7.90
CA GLY A 21 14.64 2.00 -7.54
C GLY A 21 13.51 1.93 -6.51
N CYS A 22 13.19 3.03 -5.81
CA CYS A 22 12.03 3.07 -4.93
C CYS A 22 10.82 3.42 -5.78
N SER A 23 9.80 2.56 -5.77
CA SER A 23 8.48 2.92 -6.30
C SER A 23 8.12 4.31 -5.77
N THR A 24 7.82 5.24 -6.68
CA THR A 24 7.42 6.61 -6.35
C THR A 24 6.26 6.62 -5.37
N LEU A 25 5.42 5.58 -5.45
CA LEU A 25 4.31 5.37 -4.56
C LEU A 25 4.73 4.89 -3.17
N SER A 26 5.70 3.99 -3.04
CA SER A 26 6.20 3.58 -1.72
C SER A 26 6.89 4.75 -1.02
N ALA A 27 7.60 5.60 -1.77
CA ALA A 27 8.15 6.85 -1.27
C ALA A 27 7.03 7.80 -0.80
N PHE A 28 5.98 7.98 -1.60
CA PHE A 28 4.82 8.78 -1.20
C PHE A 28 4.14 8.23 0.06
N ASN A 29 3.89 6.92 0.13
CA ASN A 29 3.29 6.27 1.29
C ASN A 29 4.13 6.46 2.58
N THR A 30 5.45 6.52 2.44
CA THR A 30 6.37 6.69 3.57
C THR A 30 6.47 8.15 4.02
N LEU A 31 6.44 9.10 3.08
CA LEU A 31 6.70 10.51 3.34
C LEU A 31 5.44 11.32 3.67
N THR A 32 4.29 10.90 3.15
CA THR A 32 3.03 11.61 3.40
C THR A 32 2.64 11.46 4.88
N PRO A 33 2.25 12.56 5.56
CA PRO A 33 1.72 12.48 6.92
C PRO A 33 0.59 11.46 6.98
N LYS A 34 0.66 10.56 7.95
CA LYS A 34 -0.40 9.59 8.19
C LYS A 34 -1.58 10.34 8.82
N ASP A 35 -2.78 10.17 8.27
CA ASP A 35 -3.97 10.81 8.82
C ASP A 35 -4.16 10.42 10.29
N GLY A 36 -4.09 11.42 11.17
CA GLY A 36 -4.11 11.19 12.62
C GLY A 36 -5.42 10.59 13.12
N ASP A 37 -6.50 10.80 12.38
CA ASP A 37 -7.86 10.33 12.70
C ASP A 37 -8.14 8.89 12.25
N SER A 38 -7.17 8.21 11.63
CA SER A 38 -7.30 6.79 11.27
C SER A 38 -6.19 5.91 11.87
N GLU A 39 -6.47 4.62 11.87
CA GLU A 39 -5.53 3.60 12.30
C GLU A 39 -5.59 2.36 11.40
N ARG A 40 -4.53 1.55 11.45
CA ARG A 40 -4.53 0.22 10.85
C ARG A 40 -4.97 -0.75 11.94
N LEU A 41 -6.18 -1.27 11.81
CA LEU A 41 -6.83 -2.15 12.79
C LEU A 41 -6.23 -3.56 12.75
N ALA A 42 -5.92 -4.05 11.56
CA ALA A 42 -5.33 -5.37 11.33
C ALA A 42 -4.47 -5.37 10.07
N GLN A 43 -3.50 -6.27 10.00
CA GLN A 43 -2.68 -6.49 8.81
C GLN A 43 -2.61 -7.97 8.47
N ASN A 44 -2.38 -8.27 7.18
CA ASN A 44 -2.14 -9.61 6.67
C ASN A 44 -3.22 -10.63 7.09
N ILE A 45 -4.48 -10.21 7.12
CA ILE A 45 -5.60 -11.13 7.36
C ILE A 45 -5.74 -12.03 6.14
N ALA A 46 -5.59 -13.34 6.33
CA ALA A 46 -5.70 -14.29 5.24
C ALA A 46 -7.17 -14.47 4.80
N TYR A 47 -7.41 -14.45 3.49
CA TYR A 47 -8.70 -14.81 2.87
C TYR A 47 -8.60 -16.09 2.03
N GLY A 48 -7.40 -16.67 1.91
CA GLY A 48 -7.10 -17.87 1.13
C GLY A 48 -5.68 -18.36 1.40
N GLU A 49 -5.25 -19.39 0.68
CA GLU A 49 -3.93 -20.01 0.88
C GLU A 49 -2.82 -19.29 0.11
N GLY A 50 -1.70 -18.99 0.77
CA GLY A 50 -0.52 -18.39 0.13
C GLY A 50 -0.36 -16.90 0.44
N GLU A 51 0.83 -16.38 0.15
CA GLU A 51 1.30 -15.10 0.70
C GLU A 51 0.50 -13.88 0.22
N ARG A 52 -0.04 -13.94 -0.99
CA ARG A 52 -0.78 -12.82 -1.59
C ARG A 52 -2.29 -12.88 -1.36
N HIS A 53 -2.80 -13.89 -0.67
CA HIS A 53 -4.22 -13.95 -0.29
C HIS A 53 -4.44 -13.33 1.08
N THR A 54 -3.98 -12.09 1.24
CA THR A 54 -4.11 -11.35 2.49
C THR A 54 -4.62 -9.92 2.26
N TYR A 55 -5.14 -9.29 3.31
CA TYR A 55 -5.55 -7.88 3.29
C TYR A 55 -5.27 -7.18 4.62
N ASP A 56 -5.15 -5.86 4.55
CA ASP A 56 -5.07 -4.98 5.72
C ASP A 56 -6.43 -4.27 5.94
N ILE A 57 -6.77 -3.99 7.20
CA ILE A 57 -7.96 -3.22 7.58
C ILE A 57 -7.53 -1.89 8.21
N TYR A 58 -8.17 -0.82 7.75
CA TYR A 58 -8.04 0.52 8.29
C TYR A 58 -9.40 1.02 8.80
N SER A 59 -9.39 1.78 9.89
CA SER A 59 -10.60 2.30 10.53
C SER A 59 -10.38 3.72 11.07
N PRO A 60 -11.46 4.50 11.27
CA PRO A 60 -11.36 5.75 12.02
C PRO A 60 -11.02 5.44 13.48
N ARG A 61 -10.22 6.29 14.13
CA ARG A 61 -9.88 6.14 15.57
C ARG A 61 -11.06 6.41 16.49
N LYS A 62 -11.93 7.33 16.09
CA LYS A 62 -13.11 7.70 16.90
C LYS A 62 -14.27 6.82 16.46
N GLY A 63 -14.63 5.91 17.36
CA GLY A 63 -15.52 4.78 17.11
C GLY A 63 -16.91 5.20 16.65
N ALA A 64 -17.24 4.76 15.43
CA ALA A 64 -18.61 4.66 14.95
C ALA A 64 -18.91 3.17 14.69
N GLN A 65 -20.12 2.75 15.06
CA GLN A 65 -20.61 1.41 14.80
C GLN A 65 -21.30 1.38 13.44
N ASN A 66 -21.31 0.21 12.77
CA ASN A 66 -21.99 0.00 11.49
C ASN A 66 -21.53 0.96 10.37
N LEU A 67 -20.22 1.22 10.31
CA LEU A 67 -19.64 2.03 9.25
C LEU A 67 -19.69 1.30 7.90
N PRO A 68 -19.88 2.03 6.78
CA PRO A 68 -19.76 1.46 5.44
C PRO A 68 -18.34 0.95 5.19
N VAL A 69 -18.25 -0.13 4.42
CA VAL A 69 -16.99 -0.78 4.06
C VAL A 69 -16.59 -0.42 2.62
N ILE A 70 -15.33 -0.05 2.44
CA ILE A 70 -14.68 0.10 1.12
C ILE A 70 -13.64 -1.01 0.96
N VAL A 71 -13.69 -1.74 -0.15
CA VAL A 71 -12.61 -2.64 -0.57
C VAL A 71 -11.83 -1.94 -1.69
N PHE A 72 -10.58 -1.57 -1.42
CA PHE A 72 -9.74 -0.84 -2.35
C PHE A 72 -8.73 -1.77 -3.02
N PHE A 73 -8.91 -2.03 -4.31
CA PHE A 73 -7.96 -2.76 -5.14
C PHE A 73 -6.99 -1.79 -5.81
N TYR A 74 -5.69 -1.98 -5.56
CA TYR A 74 -4.65 -1.17 -6.18
C TYR A 74 -4.42 -1.55 -7.66
N GLY A 75 -3.76 -0.65 -8.40
CA GLY A 75 -3.46 -0.80 -9.83
C GLY A 75 -2.18 -1.60 -10.11
N GLY A 76 -1.42 -1.22 -11.15
CA GLY A 76 -0.17 -1.91 -11.51
C GLY A 76 -0.33 -2.97 -12.61
N GLY A 77 -1.42 -2.92 -13.38
CA GLY A 77 -1.59 -3.73 -14.59
C GLY A 77 -1.56 -5.25 -14.35
N TRP A 78 -1.89 -5.70 -13.13
CA TRP A 78 -1.85 -7.09 -12.68
C TRP A 78 -0.47 -7.75 -12.67
N ASN A 79 0.61 -7.00 -12.91
CA ASN A 79 1.98 -7.50 -12.96
C ASN A 79 2.89 -6.93 -11.86
N SER A 80 2.39 -5.97 -11.09
CA SER A 80 3.14 -5.27 -10.05
C SER A 80 2.21 -4.69 -8.99
N GLY A 81 2.79 -4.26 -7.86
CA GLY A 81 2.08 -3.62 -6.76
C GLY A 81 1.87 -4.52 -5.54
N SER A 82 1.58 -3.87 -4.41
CA SER A 82 1.23 -4.51 -3.14
C SER A 82 0.30 -3.61 -2.33
N LYS A 83 -0.48 -4.20 -1.41
CA LYS A 83 -1.32 -3.45 -0.46
C LYS A 83 -0.50 -2.45 0.38
N ASP A 84 0.78 -2.75 0.63
CA ASP A 84 1.66 -1.94 1.47
C ASP A 84 2.03 -0.61 0.81
N ASP A 85 2.09 -0.56 -0.53
CA ASP A 85 2.32 0.67 -1.29
C ASP A 85 1.14 1.65 -1.20
N TYR A 86 -0.02 1.17 -0.79
CA TYR A 86 -1.29 1.90 -0.76
C TYR A 86 -1.85 2.06 0.67
N ALA A 87 -1.04 1.84 1.71
CA ALA A 87 -1.47 2.03 3.09
C ALA A 87 -1.99 3.46 3.37
N TRP A 88 -1.44 4.47 2.70
CA TRP A 88 -1.91 5.86 2.76
C TRP A 88 -3.35 5.99 2.26
N MET A 89 -3.76 5.24 1.24
CA MET A 89 -5.13 5.27 0.73
C MET A 89 -6.10 4.67 1.75
N GLY A 90 -5.72 3.54 2.35
CA GLY A 90 -6.47 2.93 3.45
C GLY A 90 -6.69 3.91 4.61
N ARG A 91 -5.65 4.66 4.98
CA ARG A 91 -5.71 5.68 6.04
C ARG A 91 -6.55 6.89 5.67
N ALA A 92 -6.42 7.40 4.44
CA ALA A 92 -7.15 8.57 3.98
C ALA A 92 -8.66 8.30 3.93
N LEU A 93 -9.05 7.16 3.34
CA LEU A 93 -10.44 6.76 3.30
C LEU A 93 -10.98 6.45 4.71
N ALA A 94 -10.17 5.83 5.57
CA ALA A 94 -10.58 5.60 6.95
C ALA A 94 -10.76 6.91 7.75
N ALA A 95 -9.94 7.92 7.51
CA ALA A 95 -10.11 9.24 8.14
C ALA A 95 -11.41 9.94 7.71
N LEU A 96 -11.99 9.55 6.56
CA LEU A 96 -13.30 10.02 6.08
C LEU A 96 -14.49 9.24 6.68
N GLY A 97 -14.27 8.31 7.61
CA GLY A 97 -15.35 7.61 8.31
C GLY A 97 -15.71 6.23 7.74
N TYR A 98 -14.82 5.59 6.98
CA TYR A 98 -15.05 4.26 6.39
C TYR A 98 -14.21 3.18 7.07
N ILE A 99 -14.70 1.95 7.06
CA ILE A 99 -13.82 0.77 7.22
C ILE A 99 -13.24 0.46 5.85
N VAL A 100 -11.92 0.30 5.76
CA VAL A 100 -11.24 0.13 4.48
C VAL A 100 -10.42 -1.14 4.50
N ALA A 101 -10.73 -2.08 3.60
CA ALA A 101 -9.93 -3.26 3.34
C ALA A 101 -9.05 -3.02 2.11
N VAL A 102 -7.75 -3.31 2.22
CA VAL A 102 -6.79 -3.25 1.11
C VAL A 102 -6.19 -4.64 0.89
N PRO A 103 -6.76 -5.46 -0.02
CA PRO A 103 -6.27 -6.79 -0.32
C PRO A 103 -5.10 -6.79 -1.31
N ASP A 104 -4.18 -7.73 -1.11
CA ASP A 104 -3.33 -8.27 -2.16
C ASP A 104 -4.10 -9.30 -3.00
N TYR A 105 -3.58 -9.58 -4.19
CA TYR A 105 -4.03 -10.63 -5.11
C TYR A 105 -2.81 -11.15 -5.89
N ARG A 106 -2.90 -12.36 -6.47
CA ARG A 106 -1.77 -12.92 -7.24
C ARG A 106 -1.52 -12.11 -8.52
N LEU A 107 -0.26 -12.06 -8.97
CA LEU A 107 0.17 -11.25 -10.12
C LEU A 107 0.69 -12.13 -11.26
N VAL A 108 0.59 -11.63 -12.49
CA VAL A 108 1.28 -12.22 -13.64
C VAL A 108 2.80 -11.99 -13.50
N PRO A 109 3.65 -12.92 -13.99
CA PRO A 109 3.33 -14.15 -14.71
C PRO A 109 3.00 -15.37 -13.83
N GLY A 110 2.96 -15.22 -12.50
CA GLY A 110 2.71 -16.33 -11.57
C GLY A 110 1.30 -16.93 -11.66
N VAL A 111 0.34 -16.15 -12.16
CA VAL A 111 -1.01 -16.59 -12.49
C VAL A 111 -1.43 -16.06 -13.86
N ARG A 112 -2.62 -16.46 -14.34
CA ARG A 112 -3.21 -15.95 -15.60
C ARG A 112 -4.62 -15.46 -15.37
N TYR A 113 -5.16 -14.71 -16.34
CA TYR A 113 -6.58 -14.42 -16.33
C TYR A 113 -7.39 -15.73 -16.30
N PRO A 114 -8.43 -15.87 -15.45
CA PRO A 114 -9.02 -14.85 -14.57
C PRO A 114 -8.57 -14.89 -13.09
N ASP A 115 -7.50 -15.60 -12.73
CA ASP A 115 -7.13 -15.92 -11.34
C ASP A 115 -7.09 -14.71 -10.40
N PHE A 116 -6.47 -13.60 -10.81
CA PHE A 116 -6.40 -12.37 -10.00
C PHE A 116 -7.78 -11.72 -9.78
N LEU A 117 -8.73 -11.92 -10.69
CA LEU A 117 -10.12 -11.51 -10.50
C LEU A 117 -10.85 -12.45 -9.53
N THR A 118 -10.57 -13.75 -9.59
CA THR A 118 -11.08 -14.73 -8.63
C THR A 118 -10.58 -14.42 -7.22
N ASP A 119 -9.30 -14.07 -7.08
CA ASP A 119 -8.70 -13.64 -5.81
C ASP A 119 -9.40 -12.37 -5.28
N SER A 120 -9.64 -11.39 -6.17
CA SER A 120 -10.31 -10.14 -5.82
C SER A 120 -11.75 -10.39 -5.35
N ALA A 121 -12.49 -11.27 -6.04
CA ALA A 121 -13.84 -11.65 -5.63
C ALA A 121 -13.85 -12.40 -4.29
N ALA A 122 -12.87 -13.28 -4.05
CA ALA A 122 -12.73 -13.99 -2.78
C ALA A 122 -12.45 -13.02 -1.62
N ALA A 123 -11.59 -12.02 -1.83
CA ALA A 123 -11.33 -10.97 -0.85
C ALA A 123 -12.60 -10.17 -0.51
N VAL A 124 -13.39 -9.75 -1.51
CA VAL A 124 -14.67 -9.07 -1.27
C VAL A 124 -15.61 -9.95 -0.44
N ARG A 125 -15.80 -11.21 -0.82
CA ARG A 125 -16.65 -12.17 -0.10
C ARG A 125 -16.21 -12.39 1.35
N HIS A 126 -14.92 -12.30 1.64
CA HIS A 126 -14.41 -12.47 3.00
C HIS A 126 -14.60 -11.23 3.87
N VAL A 127 -14.58 -10.04 3.25
CA VAL A 127 -14.73 -8.76 3.95
C VAL A 127 -16.18 -8.42 4.27
N THR A 128 -17.13 -8.82 3.43
CA THR A 128 -18.58 -8.51 3.55
C THR A 128 -19.40 -9.72 3.96
#